data_AF-A0A945X049-F1
#
_entry.id   AF-A0A945X049-F1
#
_cell.length_a   1.000
_cell.length_b   1.000
_cell.length_c   1.000
_cell.angle_alpha   90.00
_cell.angle_beta   90.00
_cell.angle_gamma   90.00
#
_symmetry.space_group_name_H-M   'P 1'
#
loop_
_entity.id
_entity.type
_entity.pdbx_description
1 polymer ?
#
loop_
_entity_poly.entity_id
_entity_poly.type
_entity_poly.pdbx_seq_one_letter_code
_entity_poly.pdbx_strand_id
1 'polypeptide(L)'
;MSDQLLFLLELIEAMDAPDSWPAIAAALGRIQMLGACFENRDDVLQSRAFVAEVARAWGVVFEVARDGRRVGLLEPIGGPETNSLQEISPGHYTIKLLTGLLIWEGEFAPKDVLLRDAYRDGEWPAAAGDTKPELRGWKLFGGRARMEILPGQDAGTMRITINA
;
A
#
# COMPACT_ATOMS: atom_id res chain seq x y z
N MET A 1 -19.87 28.01 5.33
CA MET A 1 -18.45 27.62 5.32
C MET A 1 -18.46 26.14 4.97
N SER A 2 -17.80 25.71 3.90
CA SER A 2 -17.89 24.32 3.44
C SER A 2 -17.20 23.40 4.47
N ASP A 3 -17.90 22.36 4.94
CA ASP A 3 -17.34 21.33 5.85
C ASP A 3 -16.11 20.62 5.26
N GLN A 4 -15.85 20.83 3.96
CA GLN A 4 -14.70 20.31 3.21
C GLN A 4 -13.33 20.76 3.74
N LEU A 5 -13.26 21.81 4.57
CA LEU A 5 -11.99 22.32 5.12
C LEU A 5 -11.65 21.79 6.52
N LEU A 6 -12.58 21.10 7.19
CA LEU A 6 -12.37 20.67 8.58
C LEU A 6 -11.19 19.72 8.73
N PHE A 7 -11.03 18.80 7.77
CA PHE A 7 -9.94 17.82 7.77
C PHE A 7 -8.57 18.47 7.50
N LEU A 8 -8.54 19.56 6.72
CA LEU A 8 -7.29 20.29 6.46
C LEU A 8 -6.82 21.02 7.72
N LEU A 9 -7.74 21.62 8.49
CA LEU A 9 -7.42 22.24 9.77
C LEU A 9 -6.88 21.22 10.77
N GLU A 10 -7.53 20.06 10.90
CA GLU A 10 -7.05 18.94 11.74
C GLU A 10 -5.63 18.51 11.38
N LEU A 11 -5.30 18.47 10.08
CA LEU A 11 -3.98 18.09 9.60
C LEU A 11 -2.96 19.22 9.77
N ILE A 12 -3.35 20.47 9.58
CA ILE A 12 -2.49 21.65 9.82
C ILE A 12 -2.12 21.77 11.29
N GLU A 13 -3.09 21.67 12.18
CA GLU A 13 -2.85 21.68 13.63
C GLU A 13 -1.96 20.51 14.06
N ALA A 14 -2.14 19.35 13.44
CA ALA A 14 -1.29 18.19 13.70
C ALA A 14 0.15 18.37 13.17
N MET A 15 0.32 19.04 12.03
CA MET A 15 1.64 19.38 11.47
C MET A 15 2.42 20.35 12.36
N ASP A 16 1.73 21.29 13.01
CA ASP A 16 2.34 22.31 13.87
C ASP A 16 2.63 21.80 15.30
N ALA A 17 2.28 20.55 15.63
CA ALA A 17 2.54 20.00 16.95
C ALA A 17 4.05 19.75 17.21
N PRO A 18 4.56 19.91 18.45
CA PRO A 18 5.96 19.69 18.80
C PRO A 18 6.48 18.28 18.47
N ASP A 19 5.57 17.30 18.47
CA ASP A 19 5.78 15.96 17.96
C ASP A 19 4.68 15.69 16.92
N SER A 20 4.95 16.12 15.69
CA SER A 20 3.94 16.20 14.63
C SER A 20 3.45 14.83 14.19
N TRP A 21 4.26 13.78 14.30
CA TRP A 21 3.92 12.47 13.74
C TRP A 21 2.81 11.72 14.49
N PRO A 22 2.84 11.62 15.84
CA PRO A 22 1.71 11.13 16.60
C PRO A 22 0.42 11.95 16.39
N ALA A 23 0.56 13.28 16.28
CA ALA A 23 -0.58 14.17 16.08
C ALA A 23 -1.22 13.97 14.70
N ILE A 24 -0.41 13.81 13.65
CA ILE A 24 -0.85 13.55 12.28
C ILE A 24 -1.54 12.19 12.20
N ALA A 25 -0.96 11.15 12.80
CA ALA A 25 -1.57 9.83 12.85
C ALA A 25 -2.94 9.87 13.54
N ALA A 26 -3.06 10.61 14.65
CA ALA A 26 -4.32 10.80 15.36
C ALA A 26 -5.34 11.58 14.52
N ALA A 27 -4.92 12.64 13.81
CA ALA A 27 -5.78 13.41 12.91
C ALA A 27 -6.29 12.55 11.75
N LEU A 28 -5.42 11.78 11.10
CA LEU A 28 -5.79 10.84 10.05
C LEU A 28 -6.77 9.77 10.54
N GLY A 29 -6.58 9.25 11.75
CA GLY A 29 -7.53 8.31 12.39
C GLY A 29 -8.91 8.93 12.61
N ARG A 30 -8.97 10.18 13.08
CA ARG A 30 -10.23 10.93 13.22
C ARG A 30 -10.90 11.20 11.88
N ILE A 31 -10.14 11.60 10.87
CA ILE A 31 -10.63 11.81 9.49
C ILE A 31 -11.24 10.52 8.93
N GLN A 32 -10.60 9.37 9.18
CA GLN A 32 -11.10 8.07 8.74
C GLN A 32 -12.40 7.69 9.46
N MET A 33 -12.48 7.89 10.78
CA MET A 33 -13.71 7.66 11.55
C MET A 33 -14.86 8.55 11.05
N LEU A 34 -14.58 9.83 10.80
CA LEU A 34 -15.55 10.75 10.23
C LEU A 34 -15.99 10.27 8.85
N GLY A 35 -15.06 9.86 7.97
CA GLY A 35 -15.38 9.29 6.67
C GLY A 35 -16.23 8.01 6.71
N ALA A 36 -16.22 7.26 7.82
CA ALA A 36 -17.07 6.08 8.00
C ALA A 36 -18.49 6.40 8.47
N CYS A 37 -18.73 7.61 9.00
CA CYS A 37 -20.01 8.01 9.59
C CYS A 37 -20.92 8.84 8.67
N PHE A 38 -20.49 9.27 7.48
CA PHE A 38 -21.24 10.24 6.67
C PHE A 38 -21.83 9.71 5.35
N GLU A 39 -22.99 10.27 5.00
CA GLU A 39 -23.74 10.12 3.73
C GLU A 39 -23.04 10.76 2.51
N ASN A 40 -21.86 11.37 2.66
CA ASN A 40 -21.11 12.06 1.60
C ASN A 40 -19.92 11.22 1.08
N ARG A 41 -20.16 10.43 0.04
CA ARG A 41 -19.12 9.65 -0.67
C ARG A 41 -18.00 10.51 -1.29
N ASP A 42 -18.30 11.74 -1.68
CA ASP A 42 -17.35 12.61 -2.41
C ASP A 42 -16.25 13.18 -1.50
N ASP A 43 -16.56 13.42 -0.22
CA ASP A 43 -15.59 13.91 0.77
C ASP A 43 -14.59 12.81 1.18
N VAL A 44 -15.00 11.54 1.12
CA VAL A 44 -14.11 10.37 1.33
C VAL A 44 -13.12 10.21 0.18
N LEU A 45 -13.51 10.55 -1.05
CA LEU A 45 -12.60 10.51 -2.20
C LEU A 45 -11.57 11.66 -2.13
N GLN A 46 -11.99 12.86 -1.71
CA GLN A 46 -11.08 13.99 -1.50
C GLN A 46 -10.10 13.76 -0.34
N SER A 47 -10.56 13.22 0.80
CA SER A 47 -9.67 12.87 1.91
C SER A 47 -8.66 11.80 1.53
N ARG A 48 -9.06 10.76 0.79
CA ARG A 48 -8.13 9.75 0.23
C ARG A 48 -7.12 10.35 -0.74
N ALA A 49 -7.57 11.29 -1.58
CA ALA A 49 -6.71 12.00 -2.51
C ALA A 49 -5.68 12.87 -1.77
N PHE A 50 -6.08 13.54 -0.70
CA PHE A 50 -5.21 14.34 0.14
C PHE A 50 -4.21 13.47 0.91
N VAL A 51 -4.66 12.38 1.54
CA VAL A 51 -3.79 11.41 2.23
C VAL A 51 -2.74 10.85 1.28
N ALA A 52 -3.11 10.55 0.02
CA ALA A 52 -2.15 10.10 -0.99
C ALA A 52 -1.12 11.18 -1.36
N GLU A 53 -1.51 12.46 -1.41
CA GLU A 53 -0.62 13.57 -1.73
C GLU A 53 0.34 13.89 -0.56
N VAL A 54 -0.17 13.86 0.67
CA VAL A 54 0.64 13.93 1.89
C VAL A 54 1.59 12.74 1.96
N ALA A 55 1.11 11.54 1.63
CA ALA A 55 1.94 10.35 1.61
C ALA A 55 3.10 10.45 0.60
N ARG A 56 2.83 11.05 -0.55
CA ARG A 56 3.81 11.37 -1.59
C ARG A 56 4.78 12.46 -1.16
N ALA A 57 4.32 13.47 -0.42
CA ALA A 57 5.17 14.56 0.05
C ALA A 57 6.09 14.13 1.21
N TRP A 58 5.71 13.14 2.02
CA TRP A 58 6.33 12.87 3.32
C TRP A 58 7.07 11.54 3.47
N GLY A 59 7.25 10.75 2.40
CA GLY A 59 7.99 9.49 2.53
C GLY A 59 7.22 8.43 3.31
N VAL A 60 5.96 8.19 2.94
CA VAL A 60 5.10 7.27 3.69
C VAL A 60 5.61 5.84 3.62
N VAL A 61 5.95 5.31 4.79
CA VAL A 61 6.39 3.93 4.98
C VAL A 61 5.17 3.02 5.13
N PHE A 62 5.12 1.96 4.33
CA PHE A 62 4.15 0.89 4.51
C PHE A 62 4.70 -0.18 5.44
N GLU A 63 3.92 -0.58 6.43
CA GLU A 63 4.15 -1.79 7.20
C GLU A 63 3.44 -2.97 6.55
N VAL A 64 4.19 -4.04 6.30
CA VAL A 64 3.66 -5.29 5.77
C VAL A 64 3.67 -6.32 6.89
N ALA A 65 2.53 -6.94 7.15
CA ALA A 65 2.40 -8.03 8.12
C ALA A 65 1.76 -9.26 7.46
N ARG A 66 2.23 -10.44 7.87
CA ARG A 66 1.68 -11.74 7.47
C ARG A 66 1.13 -12.44 8.70
N ASP A 67 -0.12 -12.90 8.64
CA ASP A 67 -0.78 -13.60 9.75
C ASP A 67 -0.65 -12.84 11.10
N GLY A 68 -0.75 -11.50 11.03
CA GLY A 68 -0.61 -10.61 12.17
C GLY A 68 0.82 -10.31 12.64
N ARG A 69 1.85 -10.90 12.01
CA ARG A 69 3.27 -10.66 12.33
C ARG A 69 3.90 -9.76 11.28
N ARG A 70 4.55 -8.68 11.71
CA ARG A 70 5.29 -7.79 10.82
C ARG A 70 6.41 -8.56 10.10
N VAL A 71 6.46 -8.44 8.78
CA VAL A 71 7.46 -9.07 7.92
C VAL A 71 8.38 -8.05 7.25
N GLY A 72 7.98 -6.78 7.16
CA GLY A 72 8.84 -5.75 6.59
C GLY A 72 8.23 -4.36 6.55
N LEU A 73 9.05 -3.42 6.08
CA LEU A 73 8.64 -2.07 5.73
C LEU A 73 8.92 -1.82 4.24
N LEU A 74 8.10 -1.00 3.59
CA LEU A 74 8.32 -0.54 2.21
C LEU A 74 8.32 0.99 2.18
N GLU A 75 9.37 1.57 1.60
CA GLU A 75 9.54 3.02 1.50
C GLU A 75 9.42 3.45 0.04
N PRO A 76 8.22 3.81 -0.44
CA PRO A 76 7.91 3.97 -1.87
C PRO A 76 8.62 5.14 -2.57
N ILE A 77 9.33 6.01 -1.84
CA ILE A 77 9.99 7.21 -2.39
C ILE A 77 11.46 6.95 -2.78
N GLY A 78 12.00 5.76 -2.54
CA GLY A 78 13.34 5.42 -3.04
C GLY A 78 13.34 4.72 -4.40
N GLY A 79 14.54 4.33 -4.83
CA GLY A 79 14.74 3.52 -6.05
C GLY A 79 14.10 2.13 -5.92
N PRO A 80 14.13 1.32 -6.99
CA PRO A 80 13.47 0.00 -7.00
C PRO A 80 13.94 -0.96 -5.89
N GLU A 81 15.10 -0.72 -5.28
CA GLU A 81 15.65 -1.53 -4.18
C GLU A 81 14.94 -1.28 -2.84
N THR A 82 14.53 -0.05 -2.53
CA THR A 82 13.86 0.32 -1.26
C THR A 82 12.35 0.09 -1.29
N ASN A 83 11.80 -0.13 -2.49
CA ASN A 83 10.37 -0.26 -2.73
C ASN A 83 9.94 -1.73 -2.82
N SER A 84 10.79 -2.66 -2.34
CA SER A 84 10.55 -4.10 -2.46
C SER A 84 10.78 -4.85 -1.16
N LEU A 85 9.94 -5.86 -0.92
CA LEU A 85 10.03 -6.80 0.19
C LEU A 85 10.24 -8.19 -0.40
N GLN A 86 11.38 -8.79 -0.05
CA GLN A 86 11.76 -10.13 -0.50
C GLN A 86 11.11 -11.20 0.38
N GLU A 87 11.27 -12.46 -0.01
CA GLU A 87 10.85 -13.63 0.78
C GLU A 87 9.35 -13.71 1.06
N ILE A 88 8.54 -13.16 0.15
CA ILE A 88 7.09 -13.30 0.23
C ILE A 88 6.73 -14.76 -0.04
N SER A 89 5.92 -15.34 0.83
CA SER A 89 5.38 -16.70 0.67
C SER A 89 3.85 -16.68 0.75
N PRO A 90 3.16 -17.71 0.22
CA PRO A 90 1.69 -17.75 0.23
C PRO A 90 1.09 -17.61 1.63
N GLY A 91 -0.01 -16.87 1.77
CA GLY A 91 -0.67 -16.65 3.05
C GLY A 91 -1.47 -15.35 3.13
N HIS A 92 -1.95 -15.00 4.32
CA HIS A 92 -2.74 -13.79 4.56
C HIS A 92 -1.84 -12.61 4.92
N TYR A 93 -2.00 -11.50 4.21
CA TYR A 93 -1.19 -10.30 4.37
C TYR A 93 -2.05 -9.08 4.64
N THR A 94 -1.50 -8.18 5.44
CA THR A 94 -2.02 -6.84 5.66
C THR A 94 -0.94 -5.84 5.34
N ILE A 95 -1.32 -4.76 4.67
CA ILE A 95 -0.47 -3.62 4.37
C ILE A 95 -1.12 -2.42 5.00
N LYS A 96 -0.38 -1.79 5.91
CA LYS A 96 -0.82 -0.61 6.64
C LYS A 96 0.18 0.50 6.39
N LEU A 97 -0.24 1.73 6.60
CA LEU A 97 0.74 2.79 6.85
C LEU A 97 1.36 2.57 8.22
N LEU A 98 2.57 3.08 8.45
CA LEU A 98 3.18 3.07 9.79
C LEU A 98 2.30 3.74 10.86
N THR A 99 1.36 4.61 10.44
CA THR A 99 0.33 5.22 11.30
C THR A 99 -0.73 4.24 11.79
N GLY A 100 -0.75 3.01 11.28
CA GLY A 100 -1.75 1.97 11.57
C GLY A 100 -2.92 1.92 10.58
N LEU A 101 -3.02 2.89 9.66
CA LEU A 101 -4.10 2.92 8.65
C LEU A 101 -4.02 1.70 7.72
N LEU A 102 -5.07 0.88 7.69
CA LEU A 102 -5.16 -0.27 6.78
C LEU A 102 -5.35 0.18 5.33
N ILE A 103 -4.42 -0.22 4.46
CA ILE A 103 -4.44 0.09 3.02
C ILE A 103 -4.96 -1.09 2.22
N TRP A 104 -4.52 -2.29 2.56
CA TRP A 104 -4.90 -3.51 1.86
C TRP A 104 -4.82 -4.71 2.80
N GLU A 105 -5.71 -5.66 2.58
CA GLU A 105 -5.74 -6.95 3.28
C GLU A 105 -6.21 -8.02 2.30
N GLY A 106 -5.55 -9.18 2.31
CA GLY A 106 -5.93 -10.29 1.46
C GLY A 106 -4.95 -11.45 1.48
N GLU A 107 -5.29 -12.49 0.72
CA GLU A 107 -4.52 -13.72 0.64
C GLU A 107 -3.73 -13.79 -0.68
N PHE A 108 -2.45 -14.14 -0.59
CA PHE A 108 -1.66 -14.53 -1.75
C PHE A 108 -1.65 -16.05 -1.87
N ALA A 109 -2.19 -16.57 -2.96
CA ALA A 109 -2.18 -18.00 -3.25
C ALA A 109 -0.81 -18.46 -3.77
N PRO A 110 -0.50 -19.77 -3.76
CA PRO A 110 0.75 -20.30 -4.33
C PRO A 110 1.04 -19.81 -5.75
N LYS A 111 0.02 -19.79 -6.62
CA LYS A 111 0.13 -19.29 -8.00
C LYS A 111 0.49 -17.80 -8.13
N ASP A 112 0.29 -17.02 -7.07
CA ASP A 112 0.61 -15.59 -7.07
C ASP A 112 2.08 -15.33 -6.71
N VAL A 113 2.71 -16.27 -5.99
CA VAL A 113 4.01 -16.06 -5.34
C VAL A 113 5.09 -17.01 -5.86
N LEU A 114 4.70 -18.22 -6.26
CA LEU A 114 5.63 -19.28 -6.65
C LEU A 114 5.57 -19.50 -8.15
N LEU A 115 6.73 -19.41 -8.80
CA LEU A 115 6.86 -19.54 -10.25
C LEU A 115 6.35 -20.91 -10.75
N ARG A 116 6.69 -21.99 -10.04
CA ARG A 116 6.25 -23.36 -10.38
C ARG A 116 4.73 -23.53 -10.37
N ASP A 117 4.03 -22.75 -9.53
CA ASP A 117 2.58 -22.83 -9.37
C ASP A 117 1.87 -21.87 -10.34
N ALA A 118 2.50 -20.73 -10.65
CA ALA A 118 2.01 -19.77 -11.66
C ALA A 118 1.98 -20.36 -13.07
N TYR A 119 2.90 -21.29 -13.39
CA TYR A 119 3.10 -21.88 -14.72
C TYR A 119 2.83 -23.40 -14.78
N ARG A 120 2.05 -23.94 -13.84
CA ARG A 120 1.79 -25.39 -13.77
C ARG A 120 1.13 -25.96 -15.04
N ASP A 121 0.31 -25.15 -15.71
CA ASP A 121 -0.52 -25.55 -16.85
C ASP A 121 -0.04 -24.98 -18.20
N GLY A 122 1.17 -24.40 -18.28
CA GLY A 122 1.66 -23.71 -19.48
C GLY A 122 3.17 -23.77 -19.70
N GLU A 123 3.61 -23.37 -20.90
CA GLU A 123 5.01 -23.27 -21.27
C GLU A 123 5.72 -22.30 -20.31
N TRP A 124 6.78 -22.79 -19.66
CA TRP A 124 7.71 -21.93 -18.94
C TRP A 124 8.17 -20.84 -19.90
N PRO A 125 8.20 -19.56 -19.49
CA PRO A 125 8.82 -18.53 -20.32
C PRO A 125 10.25 -18.99 -20.58
N ALA A 126 10.55 -19.33 -21.84
CA ALA A 126 11.87 -19.78 -22.22
C ALA A 126 12.87 -18.71 -21.75
N ALA A 127 13.99 -19.12 -21.16
CA ALA A 127 14.98 -18.21 -20.57
C ALA A 127 15.59 -17.17 -21.56
N ALA A 128 15.16 -17.18 -22.82
CA ALA A 128 15.57 -16.28 -23.90
C ALA A 128 14.40 -15.58 -24.63
N GLY A 129 13.16 -15.68 -24.15
CA GLY A 129 11.97 -15.08 -24.79
C GLY A 129 11.47 -13.84 -24.05
N ASP A 130 11.12 -12.78 -24.80
CA ASP A 130 10.55 -11.50 -24.34
C ASP A 130 9.20 -11.61 -23.58
N THR A 131 8.73 -12.82 -23.30
CA THR A 131 7.49 -13.07 -22.55
C THR A 131 7.71 -12.79 -21.06
N LYS A 132 7.56 -11.51 -20.69
CA LYS A 132 7.49 -11.08 -19.30
C LYS A 132 6.33 -11.80 -18.60
N PRO A 133 6.55 -12.35 -17.39
CA PRO A 133 5.46 -12.87 -16.59
C PRO A 133 4.33 -11.86 -16.47
N GLU A 134 3.08 -12.30 -16.61
CA GLU A 134 1.94 -11.44 -16.39
C GLU A 134 1.89 -11.11 -14.89
N LEU A 135 2.38 -9.92 -14.54
CA LEU A 135 2.48 -9.50 -13.15
C LEU A 135 1.08 -9.21 -12.62
N ARG A 136 0.70 -9.97 -11.58
CA ARG A 136 -0.54 -9.69 -10.85
C ARG A 136 -0.34 -8.41 -10.04
N GLY A 137 -1.12 -7.39 -10.40
CA GLY A 137 -1.06 -6.07 -9.79
C GLY A 137 -2.37 -5.72 -9.09
N TRP A 138 -2.29 -5.14 -7.91
CA TRP A 138 -3.41 -4.60 -7.16
C TRP A 138 -3.33 -3.08 -7.14
N LYS A 139 -4.45 -2.41 -7.44
CA LYS A 139 -4.57 -0.97 -7.34
C LYS A 139 -4.81 -0.58 -5.89
N LEU A 140 -3.92 0.22 -5.32
CA LEU A 140 -4.04 0.83 -4.01
C LEU A 140 -4.45 2.30 -4.16
N PHE A 141 -5.08 2.88 -3.13
CA PHE A 141 -5.49 4.30 -3.12
C PHE A 141 -6.24 4.76 -4.39
N GLY A 142 -7.18 3.96 -4.88
CA GLY A 142 -7.93 4.29 -6.11
C GLY A 142 -7.09 4.30 -7.39
N GLY A 143 -5.95 3.59 -7.40
CA GLY A 143 -5.05 3.48 -8.57
C GLY A 143 -3.83 4.41 -8.53
N ARG A 144 -3.67 5.21 -7.47
CA ARG A 144 -2.50 6.07 -7.27
C ARG A 144 -1.25 5.33 -6.82
N ALA A 145 -1.41 4.14 -6.27
CA ALA A 145 -0.30 3.22 -6.11
C ALA A 145 -0.68 1.85 -6.65
N ARG A 146 0.34 1.07 -7.00
CA ARG A 146 0.22 -0.29 -7.50
C ARG A 146 1.11 -1.18 -6.67
N MET A 147 0.51 -2.20 -6.07
CA MET A 147 1.24 -3.31 -5.47
C MET A 147 1.36 -4.41 -6.51
N GLU A 148 2.53 -5.03 -6.61
CA GLU A 148 2.80 -6.15 -7.51
C GLU A 148 3.52 -7.26 -6.74
N ILE A 149 3.21 -8.51 -7.07
CA ILE A 149 3.98 -9.67 -6.62
C ILE A 149 4.72 -10.22 -7.84
N LEU A 150 6.05 -10.27 -7.72
CA LEU A 150 6.95 -10.94 -8.66
C LEU A 150 7.13 -12.38 -8.16
N PRO A 151 6.61 -13.40 -8.86
CA PRO A 151 6.79 -14.77 -8.41
C PRO A 151 8.25 -15.22 -8.53
N GLY A 152 8.76 -15.95 -7.55
CA GLY A 152 10.11 -16.53 -7.56
C GLY A 152 10.09 -18.05 -7.39
N GLN A 153 11.26 -18.69 -7.38
CA GLN A 153 11.34 -20.16 -7.32
C GLN A 153 10.78 -20.71 -6.01
N ASP A 154 11.21 -20.16 -4.88
CA ASP A 154 10.81 -20.59 -3.53
C ASP A 154 10.02 -19.52 -2.75
N ALA A 155 10.20 -18.25 -3.13
CA ALA A 155 9.51 -17.10 -2.57
C ALA A 155 9.41 -15.99 -3.62
N GLY A 156 8.39 -15.16 -3.52
CA GLY A 156 8.19 -13.99 -4.37
C GLY A 156 8.76 -12.71 -3.77
N THR A 157 8.67 -11.64 -4.55
CA THR A 157 9.00 -10.28 -4.13
C THR A 157 7.76 -9.40 -4.24
N MET A 158 7.39 -8.72 -3.16
CA MET A 158 6.37 -7.68 -3.20
C MET A 158 7.01 -6.35 -3.55
N ARG A 159 6.39 -5.59 -4.46
CA ARG A 159 6.79 -4.23 -4.80
C ARG A 159 5.59 -3.30 -4.69
N ILE A 160 5.79 -2.11 -4.16
CA ILE A 160 4.79 -1.04 -4.20
C ILE A 160 5.38 0.15 -4.95
N THR A 161 4.66 0.60 -5.98
CA THR A 161 5.02 1.76 -6.79
C THR A 161 3.93 2.81 -6.66
N ILE A 162 4.30 4.06 -6.39
CA ILE A 162 3.38 5.20 -6.47
C ILE A 162 3.39 5.71 -7.92
N ASN A 163 2.20 5.80 -8.52
CA ASN A 163 2.03 6.36 -9.86
C ASN A 163 2.00 7.89 -9.73
N ALA A 164 2.83 8.56 -10.53
CA ALA A 164 2.84 10.02 -10.64
C ALA A 164 1.62 10.55 -11.40
#